data_AF-A0A0V1BWS9-F1
#
_entry.id   AF-A0A0V1BWS9-F1
#
_cell.length_a   1.000
_cell.length_b   1.000
_cell.length_c   1.000
_cell.angle_alpha   90.00
_cell.angle_beta   90.00
_cell.angle_gamma   90.00
#
_symmetry.space_group_name_H-M   'P 1'
#
loop_
_entity.id
_entity.type
_entity.pdbx_description
1 polymer ?
#
loop_
_entity_poly.entity_id
_entity_poly.type
_entity_poly.pdbx_seq_one_letter_code
_entity_poly.pdbx_strand_id
1 'polypeptide(L)'
;MVLTLDQYFKAAADKVDAAIIAYNNLPPGAVRPNAESTAKGLVAWGADTGKAFWYIHTMHKFPDFNIADASLLLDNLIEKAALFMCLTIDYKNTAWGKEMNKPAAVGDAQAVFLEEDITNLLNESPITFPNNIYSKNVTTTGATPIVIHYIARYSSKTGQGDIYSRLIAPALQSSVRVWTGTSKLNSYCSGMYKIENVEGPIQIKNHELTKQYDTSVWSVTTTGEKKFCLSNVERELLKRSLVSLYAGDMIMSKMLLLTLTGPGGIDSYVITDVNNTDWHYVPIDNITSPLIETLDQYLTLTDPNKAEVALVAYNSFPPYFRRPVSQSLSRGLVAWGDQSGYAFWMVHTISKFPNLHQANSPAVYAFAEANEKAAMIMCLSIEYQNSMWAKVAYYEDAVVFYYRSPRTPGPTQSAFNVPDIQTLLGDSYPSLPSSYYSSLMQTAGVPSNPTNIFVAAKYGSFPQDMYMSLVIRTLKQSLRVWTGRGPHVFESLCNTNITIENVYGETIIGNSIFSAEVDTARWSISKVGVGKYFCLSNSGRERYLSNYPSGVVCIENEAVHNIFSKYATDEITQTCP
;
A
#
# COMPACT_ATOMS: atom_id res chain seq x y z
N MET A 1 -12.51 -3.14 -14.64
CA MET A 1 -13.00 -4.26 -15.48
C MET A 1 -13.34 -3.77 -16.89
N VAL A 2 -14.38 -2.95 -17.08
CA VAL A 2 -14.78 -2.42 -18.41
C VAL A 2 -13.62 -1.75 -19.15
N LEU A 3 -12.91 -0.79 -18.53
CA LEU A 3 -11.74 -0.12 -19.14
C LEU A 3 -10.63 -1.08 -19.60
N THR A 4 -10.40 -2.17 -18.87
CA THR A 4 -9.35 -3.14 -19.17
C THR A 4 -9.79 -4.09 -20.28
N LEU A 5 -11.05 -4.52 -20.25
CA LEU A 5 -11.63 -5.41 -21.24
C LEU A 5 -11.84 -4.67 -22.58
N ASP A 6 -12.35 -3.44 -22.56
CA ASP A 6 -12.57 -2.61 -23.75
C ASP A 6 -11.30 -2.47 -24.61
N GLN A 7 -10.13 -2.35 -23.98
CA GLN A 7 -8.85 -2.26 -24.69
C GLN A 7 -8.52 -3.49 -25.53
N TYR A 8 -9.08 -4.66 -25.21
CA TYR A 8 -8.85 -5.90 -25.96
C TYR A 8 -10.06 -6.27 -26.82
N PHE A 9 -11.30 -6.04 -26.34
CA PHE A 9 -12.53 -6.30 -27.11
C PHE A 9 -12.71 -5.30 -28.27
N LYS A 10 -12.41 -4.01 -28.09
CA LYS A 10 -12.42 -3.02 -29.20
C LYS A 10 -11.18 -3.17 -30.09
N ALA A 11 -10.03 -3.52 -29.54
CA ALA A 11 -8.82 -3.72 -30.34
C ALA A 11 -8.89 -4.96 -31.25
N ALA A 12 -9.68 -5.99 -30.90
CA ALA A 12 -9.93 -7.12 -31.80
C ALA A 12 -10.67 -6.72 -33.09
N ALA A 13 -11.43 -5.61 -33.08
CA ALA A 13 -12.09 -5.13 -34.30
C ALA A 13 -11.13 -4.40 -35.26
N ASP A 14 -10.06 -3.77 -34.73
CA ASP A 14 -9.21 -2.82 -35.49
C ASP A 14 -7.72 -3.22 -35.60
N LYS A 15 -7.25 -4.27 -34.91
CA LYS A 15 -5.84 -4.73 -34.97
C LYS A 15 -5.73 -6.16 -35.50
N VAL A 16 -4.99 -6.31 -36.61
CA VAL A 16 -4.69 -7.57 -37.30
C VAL A 16 -3.83 -8.53 -36.46
N ASP A 17 -3.24 -8.05 -35.34
CA ASP A 17 -2.19 -8.74 -34.58
C ASP A 17 -2.49 -8.97 -33.07
N ALA A 18 -3.77 -8.97 -32.67
CA ALA A 18 -4.20 -9.27 -31.30
C ALA A 18 -4.95 -10.61 -31.21
N ALA A 19 -4.66 -11.41 -30.20
CA ALA A 19 -5.27 -12.72 -29.97
C ALA A 19 -5.83 -12.83 -28.56
N ILE A 20 -6.95 -13.55 -28.42
CA ILE A 20 -7.63 -13.78 -27.14
C ILE A 20 -8.01 -15.26 -27.05
N ILE A 21 -7.70 -15.85 -25.91
CA ILE A 21 -8.13 -17.18 -25.48
C ILE A 21 -9.06 -17.00 -24.30
N ALA A 22 -10.29 -17.50 -24.36
CA ALA A 22 -11.20 -17.55 -23.22
C ALA A 22 -11.55 -18.99 -22.87
N TYR A 23 -11.58 -19.29 -21.57
CA TYR A 23 -11.93 -20.59 -21.04
C TYR A 23 -12.95 -20.43 -19.92
N ASN A 24 -14.03 -21.21 -19.96
CA ASN A 24 -15.03 -21.23 -18.91
C ASN A 24 -15.71 -22.60 -18.93
N ASN A 25 -15.87 -23.24 -17.77
CA ASN A 25 -16.60 -24.50 -17.70
C ASN A 25 -18.13 -24.34 -17.85
N LEU A 26 -18.66 -23.12 -17.81
CA LEU A 26 -20.05 -22.80 -18.14
C LEU A 26 -20.07 -21.51 -18.97
N PRO A 27 -19.71 -21.56 -20.27
CA PRO A 27 -19.66 -20.39 -21.15
C PRO A 27 -21.07 -19.90 -21.52
N PRO A 28 -21.22 -18.71 -22.14
CA PRO A 28 -22.51 -18.24 -22.66
C PRO A 28 -23.16 -19.29 -23.57
N GLY A 29 -24.49 -19.46 -23.45
CA GLY A 29 -25.26 -20.47 -24.21
C GLY A 29 -25.18 -21.91 -23.68
N ALA A 30 -24.25 -22.24 -22.79
CA ALA A 30 -24.17 -23.57 -22.19
C ALA A 30 -25.27 -23.80 -21.13
N VAL A 31 -25.91 -24.97 -21.19
CA VAL A 31 -27.03 -25.33 -20.28
C VAL A 31 -26.53 -25.92 -18.96
N ARG A 32 -25.37 -26.59 -18.95
CA ARG A 32 -24.77 -27.23 -17.76
C ARG A 32 -23.25 -27.08 -17.76
N PRO A 33 -22.60 -27.02 -16.58
CA PRO A 33 -21.14 -26.94 -16.51
C PRO A 33 -20.47 -28.20 -17.07
N ASN A 34 -19.33 -28.03 -17.75
CA ASN A 34 -18.43 -29.12 -18.06
C ASN A 34 -17.87 -29.73 -16.76
N ALA A 35 -17.94 -31.04 -16.63
CA ALA A 35 -17.51 -31.81 -15.46
C ALA A 35 -16.00 -32.16 -15.48
N GLU A 36 -15.27 -31.78 -16.52
CA GLU A 36 -13.85 -32.11 -16.69
C GLU A 36 -12.93 -31.02 -16.13
N SER A 37 -13.40 -29.77 -16.08
CA SER A 37 -12.63 -28.63 -15.57
C SER A 37 -13.54 -27.62 -14.87
N THR A 38 -13.00 -26.91 -13.89
CA THR A 38 -13.67 -25.74 -13.27
C THR A 38 -12.96 -24.43 -13.59
N ALA A 39 -11.94 -24.46 -14.47
CA ALA A 39 -11.18 -23.27 -14.84
C ALA A 39 -12.03 -22.24 -15.58
N LYS A 40 -11.83 -20.97 -15.24
CA LYS A 40 -12.53 -19.80 -15.77
C LYS A 40 -11.57 -18.62 -15.91
N GLY A 41 -11.53 -18.00 -17.07
CA GLY A 41 -10.64 -16.88 -17.35
C GLY A 41 -10.50 -16.58 -18.84
N LEU A 42 -9.68 -15.59 -19.14
CA LEU A 42 -9.22 -15.29 -20.48
C LEU A 42 -7.78 -14.79 -20.46
N VAL A 43 -7.07 -15.04 -21.54
CA VAL A 43 -5.71 -14.54 -21.79
C VAL A 43 -5.72 -13.79 -23.11
N ALA A 44 -5.25 -12.55 -23.12
CA ALA A 44 -5.18 -11.71 -24.31
C ALA A 44 -3.74 -11.22 -24.52
N TRP A 45 -3.26 -11.21 -25.77
CA TRP A 45 -1.92 -10.71 -26.10
C TRP A 45 -1.89 -10.07 -27.49
N GLY A 46 -0.86 -9.25 -27.72
CA GLY A 46 -0.53 -8.73 -29.05
C GLY A 46 0.80 -9.29 -29.53
N ALA A 47 0.97 -9.40 -30.85
CA ALA A 47 2.18 -9.96 -31.47
C ALA A 47 3.48 -9.24 -31.06
N ASP A 48 3.42 -7.93 -30.81
CA ASP A 48 4.63 -7.10 -30.66
C ASP A 48 5.03 -6.75 -29.21
N THR A 49 4.18 -7.02 -28.22
CA THR A 49 4.41 -6.51 -26.85
C THR A 49 5.29 -7.42 -25.99
N GLY A 50 5.31 -8.72 -26.30
CA GLY A 50 5.88 -9.74 -25.41
C GLY A 50 5.15 -9.89 -24.06
N LYS A 51 3.99 -9.26 -23.92
CA LYS A 51 3.18 -9.26 -22.69
C LYS A 51 1.78 -9.77 -22.99
N ALA A 52 1.24 -10.54 -22.04
CA ALA A 52 -0.11 -11.04 -22.07
C ALA A 52 -0.88 -10.52 -20.84
N PHE A 53 -2.14 -10.18 -21.06
CA PHE A 53 -3.11 -9.91 -20.01
C PHE A 53 -3.81 -11.21 -19.65
N TRP A 54 -3.77 -11.59 -18.37
CA TRP A 54 -4.45 -12.77 -17.86
C TRP A 54 -5.52 -12.36 -16.86
N TYR A 55 -6.76 -12.67 -17.20
CA TYR A 55 -7.93 -12.39 -16.40
C TYR A 55 -8.53 -13.70 -15.90
N ILE A 56 -8.60 -13.86 -14.59
CA ILE A 56 -9.16 -15.04 -13.94
C ILE A 56 -10.43 -14.61 -13.23
N HIS A 57 -11.49 -15.41 -13.29
CA HIS A 57 -12.76 -15.07 -12.65
C HIS A 57 -13.51 -16.28 -12.14
N THR A 58 -14.55 -16.05 -11.33
CA THR A 58 -15.48 -17.10 -10.89
C THR A 58 -16.83 -17.06 -11.62
N MET A 59 -17.04 -16.07 -12.50
CA MET A 59 -18.32 -15.84 -13.19
C MET A 59 -18.72 -16.99 -14.14
N HIS A 60 -20.01 -17.36 -14.11
CA HIS A 60 -20.64 -18.20 -15.11
C HIS A 60 -21.10 -17.37 -16.32
N LYS A 61 -21.22 -18.01 -17.48
CA LYS A 61 -21.70 -17.42 -18.75
C LYS A 61 -20.87 -16.21 -19.21
N PHE A 62 -19.60 -16.13 -18.86
CA PHE A 62 -18.69 -15.02 -19.18
C PHE A 62 -17.38 -15.52 -19.83
N PRO A 63 -16.72 -14.75 -20.70
CA PRO A 63 -17.22 -13.55 -21.38
C PRO A 63 -18.19 -13.91 -22.52
N ASP A 64 -19.16 -13.04 -22.81
CA ASP A 64 -19.99 -13.13 -24.01
C ASP A 64 -19.45 -12.19 -25.10
N PHE A 65 -18.79 -12.78 -26.11
CA PHE A 65 -18.19 -12.06 -27.22
C PHE A 65 -19.21 -11.53 -28.24
N ASN A 66 -20.49 -11.93 -28.16
CA ASN A 66 -21.54 -11.42 -29.04
C ASN A 66 -22.04 -10.03 -28.63
N ILE A 67 -21.61 -9.55 -27.46
CA ILE A 67 -21.97 -8.23 -26.94
C ILE A 67 -20.91 -7.23 -27.41
N ALA A 68 -21.31 -6.32 -28.30
CA ALA A 68 -20.42 -5.32 -28.91
C ALA A 68 -19.94 -4.22 -27.92
N ASP A 69 -20.54 -4.12 -26.75
CA ASP A 69 -20.23 -3.13 -25.72
C ASP A 69 -19.89 -3.83 -24.39
N ALA A 70 -18.68 -3.65 -23.88
CA ALA A 70 -18.24 -4.24 -22.63
C ALA A 70 -19.01 -3.73 -21.39
N SER A 71 -19.78 -2.64 -21.51
CA SER A 71 -20.70 -2.19 -20.47
C SER A 71 -21.96 -3.06 -20.37
N LEU A 72 -22.46 -3.58 -21.49
CA LEU A 72 -23.60 -4.50 -21.57
C LEU A 72 -23.25 -5.93 -21.11
N LEU A 73 -21.96 -6.24 -20.98
CA LEU A 73 -21.43 -7.49 -20.43
C LEU A 73 -21.74 -7.67 -18.93
N LEU A 74 -22.22 -6.64 -18.23
CA LEU A 74 -22.59 -6.74 -16.80
C LEU A 74 -24.10 -6.88 -16.56
N ASP A 75 -24.95 -6.31 -17.42
CA ASP A 75 -26.37 -6.13 -17.13
C ASP A 75 -27.17 -7.46 -17.10
N ASN A 76 -26.70 -8.50 -17.81
CA ASN A 76 -27.35 -9.81 -17.87
C ASN A 76 -26.62 -10.93 -17.12
N LEU A 77 -25.46 -10.65 -16.50
CA LEU A 77 -24.53 -11.69 -16.02
C LEU A 77 -24.36 -11.79 -14.49
N ILE A 78 -24.85 -10.83 -13.72
CA ILE A 78 -24.57 -10.72 -12.28
C ILE A 78 -25.84 -10.98 -11.45
N GLU A 79 -26.34 -12.22 -11.45
CA GLU A 79 -27.31 -12.66 -10.43
C GLU A 79 -26.65 -12.93 -9.06
N LYS A 80 -25.32 -13.09 -9.05
CA LYS A 80 -24.51 -13.39 -7.86
C LYS A 80 -23.20 -12.62 -7.90
N ALA A 81 -22.68 -12.30 -6.72
CA ALA A 81 -21.32 -11.81 -6.57
C ALA A 81 -20.31 -12.82 -7.15
N ALA A 82 -19.21 -12.27 -7.64
CA ALA A 82 -18.11 -13.02 -8.22
C ALA A 82 -16.81 -12.30 -7.93
N LEU A 83 -15.71 -13.04 -8.01
CA LEU A 83 -14.37 -12.50 -7.81
C LEU A 83 -13.56 -12.68 -9.09
N PHE A 84 -12.71 -11.70 -9.38
CA PHE A 84 -11.79 -11.75 -10.51
C PHE A 84 -10.42 -11.20 -10.13
N MET A 85 -9.40 -11.64 -10.86
CA MET A 85 -8.02 -11.22 -10.73
C MET A 85 -7.47 -10.89 -12.13
N CYS A 86 -6.78 -9.76 -12.24
CA CYS A 86 -6.23 -9.24 -13.47
C CYS A 86 -4.70 -9.18 -13.36
N LEU A 87 -3.99 -9.86 -14.25
CA LEU A 87 -2.54 -9.96 -14.24
C LEU A 87 -1.98 -9.52 -15.60
N THR A 88 -0.81 -8.90 -15.60
CA THR A 88 -0.02 -8.73 -16.83
C THR A 88 1.22 -9.58 -16.68
N ILE A 89 1.53 -10.44 -17.63
CA ILE A 89 2.62 -11.42 -17.58
C ILE A 89 3.49 -11.33 -18.83
N ASP A 90 4.77 -11.68 -18.72
CA ASP A 90 5.64 -11.88 -19.88
C ASP A 90 5.38 -13.28 -20.42
N TYR A 91 4.94 -13.40 -21.68
CA TYR A 91 4.66 -14.70 -22.28
C TYR A 91 5.85 -15.25 -23.09
N LYS A 92 6.78 -14.40 -23.54
CA LYS A 92 7.89 -14.78 -24.44
C LYS A 92 8.85 -15.78 -23.79
N ASN A 93 9.02 -15.70 -22.47
CA ASN A 93 9.92 -16.56 -21.69
C ASN A 93 9.20 -17.74 -21.01
N THR A 94 7.96 -18.03 -21.40
CA THR A 94 7.15 -19.10 -20.79
C THR A 94 6.86 -20.21 -21.80
N ALA A 95 6.55 -21.42 -21.31
CA ALA A 95 6.09 -22.52 -22.15
C ALA A 95 4.87 -22.13 -23.04
N TRP A 96 4.05 -21.18 -22.56
CA TRP A 96 2.90 -20.59 -23.25
C TRP A 96 3.29 -19.82 -24.52
N GLY A 97 4.51 -19.25 -24.57
CA GLY A 97 4.98 -18.43 -25.68
C GLY A 97 5.23 -19.19 -26.99
N LYS A 98 5.34 -20.53 -26.96
CA LYS A 98 5.47 -21.33 -28.18
C LYS A 98 4.14 -21.52 -28.93
N GLU A 99 3.01 -21.59 -28.23
CA GLU A 99 1.67 -21.65 -28.85
C GLU A 99 1.16 -20.25 -29.23
N MET A 100 1.47 -19.22 -28.43
CA MET A 100 1.07 -17.82 -28.69
C MET A 100 1.76 -17.16 -29.91
N ASN A 101 2.74 -17.83 -30.52
CA ASN A 101 3.48 -17.39 -31.71
C ASN A 101 2.84 -17.83 -33.06
N LYS A 102 1.65 -18.45 -33.05
CA LYS A 102 0.89 -18.72 -34.28
C LYS A 102 -0.16 -17.62 -34.49
N PRO A 103 -0.03 -16.76 -35.52
CA PRO A 103 -1.05 -15.76 -35.82
C PRO A 103 -2.26 -16.46 -36.45
N ALA A 104 -3.40 -16.46 -35.76
CA ALA A 104 -4.68 -16.79 -36.37
C ALA A 104 -5.41 -15.47 -36.67
N ALA A 105 -5.91 -15.33 -37.91
CA ALA A 105 -6.70 -14.17 -38.33
C ALA A 105 -7.95 -14.02 -37.45
N VAL A 106 -8.32 -12.76 -37.18
CA VAL A 106 -9.35 -12.30 -36.22
C VAL A 106 -10.80 -12.60 -36.66
N GLY A 107 -11.04 -13.77 -37.27
CA GLY A 107 -12.35 -14.19 -37.78
C GLY A 107 -13.08 -15.21 -36.92
N ASP A 108 -12.37 -15.98 -36.09
CA ASP A 108 -12.96 -17.03 -35.26
C ASP A 108 -12.54 -16.84 -33.80
N ALA A 109 -13.35 -16.13 -33.01
CA ALA A 109 -13.33 -16.30 -31.56
C ALA A 109 -13.80 -17.73 -31.24
N GLN A 110 -12.92 -18.72 -31.37
CA GLN A 110 -13.25 -20.11 -31.05
C GLN A 110 -13.40 -20.24 -29.53
N ALA A 111 -14.65 -20.26 -29.09
CA ALA A 111 -15.03 -20.62 -27.73
C ALA A 111 -14.93 -22.14 -27.54
N VAL A 112 -13.72 -22.71 -27.48
CA VAL A 112 -13.54 -24.12 -27.09
C VAL A 112 -12.15 -24.29 -26.45
N PHE A 113 -12.10 -24.81 -25.22
CA PHE A 113 -10.93 -25.57 -24.77
C PHE A 113 -11.44 -26.96 -24.38
N LEU A 114 -11.10 -27.96 -25.20
CA LEU A 114 -11.17 -29.37 -24.85
C LEU A 114 -9.87 -29.75 -24.13
N GLU A 115 -9.90 -30.88 -23.41
CA GLU A 115 -8.78 -31.41 -22.62
C GLU A 115 -7.43 -31.51 -23.40
N GLU A 116 -7.49 -31.66 -24.72
CA GLU A 116 -6.32 -31.70 -25.61
C GLU A 116 -5.58 -30.35 -25.74
N ASP A 117 -6.28 -29.22 -25.64
CA ASP A 117 -5.70 -27.90 -25.87
C ASP A 117 -4.80 -27.45 -24.70
N ILE A 118 -5.15 -27.82 -23.46
CA ILE A 118 -4.29 -27.63 -22.27
C ILE A 118 -3.04 -28.53 -22.36
N THR A 119 -3.21 -29.73 -22.91
CA THR A 119 -2.13 -30.71 -23.10
C THR A 119 -1.10 -30.21 -24.12
N ASN A 120 -1.55 -29.57 -25.20
CA ASN A 120 -0.70 -28.95 -26.22
C ASN A 120 -0.04 -27.66 -25.72
N LEU A 121 -0.74 -26.85 -24.91
CA LEU A 121 -0.21 -25.61 -24.32
C LEU A 121 1.01 -25.81 -23.42
N LEU A 122 1.12 -26.99 -22.80
CA LEU A 122 2.16 -27.30 -21.82
C LEU A 122 3.40 -27.99 -22.43
N ASN A 123 3.28 -28.51 -23.65
CA ASN A 123 4.37 -29.03 -24.51
C ASN A 123 5.52 -29.73 -23.77
N GLU A 124 5.17 -30.61 -22.82
CA GLU A 124 6.09 -31.51 -22.13
C GLU A 124 5.50 -32.91 -22.17
N SER A 125 6.33 -33.90 -22.56
CA SER A 125 6.05 -35.32 -22.31
C SER A 125 5.65 -35.48 -20.84
N PRO A 126 4.65 -36.31 -20.48
CA PRO A 126 4.04 -36.32 -19.15
C PRO A 126 5.11 -36.45 -18.06
N ILE A 127 5.46 -35.34 -17.41
CA ILE A 127 6.24 -35.36 -16.18
C ILE A 127 5.25 -35.73 -15.08
N THR A 128 5.09 -37.03 -14.89
CA THR A 128 4.36 -37.57 -13.72
C THR A 128 5.17 -37.26 -12.46
N PHE A 129 4.83 -36.18 -11.77
CA PHE A 129 5.09 -36.10 -10.33
C PHE A 129 4.22 -37.13 -9.60
N PRO A 130 4.62 -37.60 -8.40
CA PRO A 130 3.70 -38.34 -7.55
C PRO A 130 2.46 -37.46 -7.30
N ASN A 131 1.26 -37.95 -7.63
CA ASN A 131 -0.06 -37.37 -7.31
C ASN A 131 -0.66 -36.29 -8.23
N ASN A 132 -0.28 -36.17 -9.51
CA ASN A 132 -1.01 -35.35 -10.52
C ASN A 132 -1.18 -33.86 -10.18
N ILE A 133 -0.15 -33.24 -9.61
CA ILE A 133 -0.13 -31.82 -9.24
C ILE A 133 0.89 -31.08 -10.12
N TYR A 134 0.49 -29.92 -10.62
CA TYR A 134 1.33 -28.95 -11.33
C TYR A 134 1.44 -27.68 -10.48
N SER A 135 2.63 -27.12 -10.32
CA SER A 135 2.80 -25.81 -9.72
C SER A 135 3.87 -25.01 -10.44
N LYS A 136 3.66 -23.70 -10.57
CA LYS A 136 4.57 -22.80 -11.24
C LYS A 136 4.50 -21.40 -10.65
N ASN A 137 5.63 -20.74 -10.57
CA ASN A 137 5.68 -19.32 -10.24
C ASN A 137 5.54 -18.52 -11.53
N VAL A 138 4.60 -17.58 -11.54
CA VAL A 138 4.35 -16.66 -12.64
C VAL A 138 4.64 -15.26 -12.13
N THR A 139 5.55 -14.56 -12.78
CA THR A 139 5.94 -13.22 -12.37
C THR A 139 5.19 -12.20 -13.22
N THR A 140 4.51 -11.25 -12.57
CA THR A 140 3.81 -10.18 -13.31
C THR A 140 4.79 -9.17 -13.90
N THR A 141 4.38 -8.51 -14.97
CA THR A 141 5.13 -7.42 -15.59
C THR A 141 4.60 -6.09 -15.07
N GLY A 142 5.45 -5.31 -14.42
CA GLY A 142 5.12 -4.02 -13.85
C GLY A 142 6.33 -3.45 -13.10
N ALA A 143 6.21 -2.24 -12.54
CA ALA A 143 7.27 -1.64 -11.72
C ALA A 143 7.61 -2.53 -10.50
N THR A 144 6.62 -3.28 -9.99
CA THR A 144 6.77 -4.34 -8.99
C THR A 144 6.29 -5.68 -9.53
N PRO A 145 7.21 -6.53 -10.00
CA PRO A 145 6.87 -7.89 -10.36
C PRO A 145 6.38 -8.67 -9.12
N ILE A 146 5.12 -9.09 -9.14
CA ILE A 146 4.54 -9.95 -8.11
C ILE A 146 4.77 -11.39 -8.54
N VAL A 147 5.33 -12.20 -7.65
CA VAL A 147 5.43 -13.65 -7.87
C VAL A 147 4.10 -14.27 -7.47
N ILE A 148 3.43 -14.85 -8.45
CA ILE A 148 2.15 -15.53 -8.28
C ILE A 148 2.42 -17.02 -8.32
N HIS A 149 2.06 -17.70 -7.25
CA HIS A 149 2.13 -19.15 -7.21
C HIS A 149 0.88 -19.72 -7.87
N TYR A 150 1.03 -20.19 -9.11
CA TYR A 150 0.03 -20.95 -9.83
C TYR A 150 0.08 -22.41 -9.40
N ILE A 151 -1.02 -22.95 -8.91
CA ILE A 151 -1.11 -24.36 -8.53
C ILE A 151 -2.31 -24.99 -9.22
N ALA A 152 -2.07 -26.09 -9.93
CA ALA A 152 -3.04 -26.90 -10.60
C ALA A 152 -2.95 -28.38 -10.23
N ARG A 153 -4.05 -29.10 -10.40
CA ARG A 153 -4.12 -30.54 -10.15
C ARG A 153 -4.92 -31.20 -11.26
N TYR A 154 -4.35 -32.21 -11.89
CA TYR A 154 -5.03 -33.04 -12.87
C TYR A 154 -5.82 -34.14 -12.16
N SER A 155 -7.03 -34.43 -12.64
CA SER A 155 -7.85 -35.48 -12.06
C SER A 155 -7.27 -36.86 -12.38
N SER A 156 -7.08 -37.69 -11.35
CA SER A 156 -6.97 -39.14 -11.51
C SER A 156 -7.92 -39.86 -10.56
N LYS A 157 -8.32 -41.08 -10.94
CA LYS A 157 -9.17 -41.96 -10.11
C LYS A 157 -8.57 -42.28 -8.73
N THR A 158 -7.27 -42.05 -8.52
CA THR A 158 -6.49 -42.47 -7.34
C THR A 158 -6.23 -41.36 -6.32
N GLY A 159 -6.57 -40.11 -6.61
CA GLY A 159 -6.16 -38.95 -5.82
C GLY A 159 -7.28 -38.20 -5.09
N GLN A 160 -8.18 -38.90 -4.39
CA GLN A 160 -9.27 -38.27 -3.62
C GLN A 160 -8.76 -37.61 -2.33
N GLY A 161 -9.17 -36.36 -2.04
CA GLY A 161 -8.86 -35.64 -0.79
C GLY A 161 -9.09 -34.13 -0.88
N ASP A 162 -9.10 -33.44 0.27
CA ASP A 162 -9.21 -31.97 0.37
C ASP A 162 -7.94 -31.30 -0.18
N ILE A 163 -8.11 -30.46 -1.19
CA ILE A 163 -6.99 -29.74 -1.82
C ILE A 163 -6.32 -28.76 -0.87
N TYR A 164 -7.06 -28.17 0.07
CA TYR A 164 -6.50 -27.18 0.97
C TYR A 164 -5.54 -27.82 1.97
N SER A 165 -5.92 -28.94 2.57
CA SER A 165 -5.07 -29.64 3.55
C SER A 165 -3.90 -30.39 2.91
N ARG A 166 -4.06 -30.91 1.69
CA ARG A 166 -3.03 -31.71 1.03
C ARG A 166 -2.04 -30.92 0.19
N LEU A 167 -2.43 -29.76 -0.30
CA LEU A 167 -1.64 -29.02 -1.29
C LEU A 167 -1.45 -27.56 -0.91
N ILE A 168 -2.55 -26.83 -0.70
CA ILE A 168 -2.49 -25.36 -0.55
C ILE A 168 -1.77 -24.98 0.75
N ALA A 169 -2.25 -25.47 1.89
CA ALA A 169 -1.66 -25.13 3.19
C ALA A 169 -0.18 -25.59 3.32
N PRO A 170 0.21 -26.81 2.87
CA PRO A 170 1.61 -27.19 2.80
C PRO A 170 2.47 -26.34 1.86
N ALA A 171 1.97 -26.00 0.66
CA ALA A 171 2.70 -25.17 -0.29
C ALA A 171 2.89 -23.73 0.22
N LEU A 172 1.91 -23.21 0.96
CA LEU A 172 1.99 -21.90 1.61
C LEU A 172 2.72 -21.95 2.96
N GLN A 173 3.06 -23.15 3.44
CA GLN A 173 3.58 -23.40 4.79
C GLN A 173 2.74 -22.71 5.88
N SER A 174 1.42 -22.67 5.70
CA SER A 174 0.52 -21.88 6.54
C SER A 174 -0.88 -22.47 6.67
N SER A 175 -1.50 -22.27 7.84
CA SER A 175 -2.94 -22.46 8.05
C SER A 175 -3.73 -21.47 7.20
N VAL A 176 -4.93 -21.86 6.75
CA VAL A 176 -5.77 -21.03 5.86
C VAL A 176 -7.22 -21.00 6.31
N ARG A 177 -7.86 -19.86 6.08
CA ARG A 177 -9.32 -19.69 6.11
C ARG A 177 -9.87 -19.69 4.71
N VAL A 178 -10.94 -20.44 4.47
CA VAL A 178 -11.49 -20.70 3.14
C VAL A 178 -12.94 -20.23 3.06
N TRP A 179 -13.20 -19.32 2.13
CA TRP A 179 -14.53 -19.00 1.63
C TRP A 179 -14.85 -19.89 0.44
N THR A 180 -15.94 -20.63 0.55
CA THR A 180 -16.36 -21.68 -0.38
C THR A 180 -17.87 -21.82 -0.32
N GLY A 181 -18.45 -22.44 -1.34
CA GLY A 181 -19.88 -22.72 -1.46
C GLY A 181 -20.50 -23.50 -0.29
N THR A 182 -21.79 -23.76 -0.41
CA THR A 182 -22.62 -24.35 0.66
C THR A 182 -22.32 -25.83 0.90
N SER A 183 -21.88 -26.53 -0.14
CA SER A 183 -21.43 -27.91 -0.07
C SER A 183 -19.94 -27.90 0.29
N LYS A 184 -19.61 -28.16 1.56
CA LYS A 184 -18.24 -28.01 2.05
C LYS A 184 -17.82 -29.14 2.98
N LEU A 185 -16.53 -29.44 2.95
CA LEU A 185 -15.89 -30.26 3.97
C LEU A 185 -15.88 -29.54 5.32
N ASN A 186 -15.94 -30.29 6.43
CA ASN A 186 -15.76 -29.73 7.78
C ASN A 186 -14.37 -29.11 7.94
N SER A 187 -14.25 -28.08 8.78
CA SER A 187 -12.95 -27.49 9.15
C SER A 187 -12.00 -28.57 9.65
N TYR A 188 -10.76 -28.53 9.18
CA TYR A 188 -9.71 -29.49 9.54
C TYR A 188 -8.73 -28.82 10.52
N CYS A 189 -8.85 -29.15 11.80
CA CYS A 189 -8.12 -28.45 12.87
C CYS A 189 -7.06 -29.31 13.58
N SER A 190 -6.82 -30.54 13.10
CA SER A 190 -5.99 -31.55 13.77
C SER A 190 -4.62 -31.82 13.13
N GLY A 191 -4.35 -31.28 11.94
CA GLY A 191 -3.05 -31.42 11.27
C GLY A 191 -2.09 -30.27 11.57
N MET A 192 -0.89 -30.34 10.97
CA MET A 192 0.15 -29.31 11.08
C MET A 192 -0.36 -27.92 10.66
N TYR A 193 -1.19 -27.85 9.63
CA TYR A 193 -1.86 -26.63 9.19
C TYR A 193 -3.37 -26.76 9.35
N LYS A 194 -3.99 -25.73 9.93
CA LYS A 194 -5.45 -25.67 10.15
C LYS A 194 -6.14 -25.14 8.90
N ILE A 195 -7.21 -25.81 8.48
CA ILE A 195 -8.08 -25.39 7.38
C ILE A 195 -9.44 -25.04 7.96
N GLU A 196 -9.72 -23.76 8.07
CA GLU A 196 -10.93 -23.25 8.71
C GLU A 196 -11.92 -22.75 7.64
N ASN A 197 -13.16 -23.21 7.67
CA ASN A 197 -14.19 -22.61 6.83
C ASN A 197 -14.59 -21.23 7.38
N VAL A 198 -14.82 -20.29 6.48
CA VAL A 198 -15.56 -19.07 6.79
C VAL A 198 -17.06 -19.44 6.79
N GLU A 199 -17.70 -19.30 7.95
CA GLU A 199 -19.08 -19.78 8.22
C GLU A 199 -20.16 -18.72 8.02
N GLY A 200 -19.95 -17.50 8.50
CA GLY A 200 -20.94 -16.42 8.46
C GLY A 200 -20.99 -15.70 7.12
N PRO A 201 -21.98 -14.82 6.90
CA PRO A 201 -21.88 -13.88 5.80
C PRO A 201 -20.60 -13.06 5.90
N ILE A 202 -20.01 -12.70 4.75
CA ILE A 202 -18.89 -11.76 4.69
C ILE A 202 -19.43 -10.36 4.42
N GLN A 203 -18.81 -9.37 5.06
CA GLN A 203 -19.14 -7.98 4.84
C GLN A 203 -18.18 -7.40 3.83
N ILE A 204 -18.71 -6.95 2.69
CA ILE A 204 -17.96 -6.19 1.70
C ILE A 204 -18.52 -4.78 1.71
N LYS A 205 -17.80 -3.86 2.35
CA LYS A 205 -18.28 -2.50 2.64
C LYS A 205 -19.60 -2.55 3.41
N ASN A 206 -20.70 -2.14 2.79
CA ASN A 206 -22.06 -2.12 3.35
C ASN A 206 -22.94 -3.26 2.82
N HIS A 207 -22.37 -4.22 2.09
CA HIS A 207 -23.10 -5.35 1.54
C HIS A 207 -22.75 -6.61 2.31
N GLU A 208 -23.76 -7.15 2.99
CA GLU A 208 -23.69 -8.48 3.54
C GLU A 208 -23.80 -9.49 2.39
N LEU A 209 -22.76 -10.28 2.21
CA LEU A 209 -22.72 -11.30 1.19
C LEU A 209 -22.75 -12.68 1.85
N THR A 210 -23.86 -13.39 1.62
CA THR A 210 -23.98 -14.79 2.02
C THR A 210 -23.57 -15.69 0.85
N LYS A 211 -23.19 -16.93 1.18
CA LYS A 211 -22.76 -17.94 0.20
C LYS A 211 -23.80 -18.25 -0.88
N GLN A 212 -25.08 -17.99 -0.63
CA GLN A 212 -26.15 -18.20 -1.61
C GLN A 212 -26.05 -17.24 -2.80
N TYR A 213 -25.57 -16.03 -2.55
CA TYR A 213 -25.46 -14.94 -3.52
C TYR A 213 -24.02 -14.71 -3.99
N ASP A 214 -23.11 -15.64 -3.71
CA ASP A 214 -21.70 -15.52 -4.11
C ASP A 214 -21.22 -16.79 -4.80
N THR A 215 -20.51 -16.61 -5.90
CA THR A 215 -19.84 -17.68 -6.66
C THR A 215 -18.33 -17.70 -6.44
N SER A 216 -17.82 -16.76 -5.65
CA SER A 216 -16.39 -16.66 -5.37
C SER A 216 -15.92 -17.80 -4.48
N VAL A 217 -14.69 -18.27 -4.75
CA VAL A 217 -13.98 -19.18 -3.87
C VAL A 217 -12.60 -18.61 -3.64
N TRP A 218 -12.25 -18.39 -2.37
CA TRP A 218 -10.98 -17.78 -2.01
C TRP A 218 -10.51 -18.27 -0.65
N SER A 219 -9.21 -18.11 -0.41
CA SER A 219 -8.64 -18.38 0.91
C SER A 219 -7.57 -17.36 1.29
N VAL A 220 -7.41 -17.18 2.60
CA VAL A 220 -6.37 -16.33 3.19
C VAL A 220 -5.55 -17.12 4.18
N THR A 221 -4.25 -16.86 4.24
CA THR A 221 -3.39 -17.44 5.27
C THR A 221 -3.69 -16.83 6.64
N THR A 222 -3.79 -17.68 7.65
CA THR A 222 -4.01 -17.26 9.04
C THR A 222 -2.73 -17.22 9.86
N THR A 223 -1.69 -17.91 9.41
CA THR A 223 -0.35 -17.95 10.04
C THR A 223 0.73 -17.52 9.05
N GLY A 224 1.90 -17.09 9.52
CA GLY A 224 3.02 -16.72 8.62
C GLY A 224 2.67 -15.60 7.63
N GLU A 225 3.25 -15.67 6.42
CA GLU A 225 3.07 -14.66 5.35
C GLU A 225 1.61 -14.52 4.92
N LYS A 226 1.15 -13.29 4.75
CA LYS A 226 -0.22 -12.95 4.35
C LYS A 226 -0.39 -13.10 2.84
N LYS A 227 -1.03 -14.20 2.42
CA LYS A 227 -1.28 -14.53 1.03
C LYS A 227 -2.78 -14.62 0.79
N PHE A 228 -3.23 -13.98 -0.29
CA PHE A 228 -4.58 -14.13 -0.80
C PHE A 228 -4.57 -15.16 -1.93
N CYS A 229 -5.51 -16.09 -1.89
CA CYS A 229 -5.63 -17.12 -2.90
C CYS A 229 -6.99 -17.07 -3.58
N LEU A 230 -7.01 -16.79 -4.89
CA LEU A 230 -8.20 -16.99 -5.72
C LEU A 230 -8.26 -18.45 -6.16
N SER A 231 -9.42 -19.10 -5.98
CA SER A 231 -9.66 -20.50 -6.35
C SER A 231 -10.84 -20.62 -7.29
N ASN A 232 -10.80 -21.61 -8.17
CA ASN A 232 -11.89 -21.98 -9.07
C ASN A 232 -12.60 -23.28 -8.63
N VAL A 233 -12.29 -23.79 -7.42
CA VAL A 233 -12.74 -25.09 -6.93
C VAL A 233 -13.25 -24.92 -5.51
N GLU A 234 -14.51 -25.28 -5.29
CA GLU A 234 -15.08 -25.36 -3.95
C GLU A 234 -14.38 -26.42 -3.09
N ARG A 235 -14.38 -26.21 -1.77
CA ARG A 235 -13.81 -27.12 -0.78
C ARG A 235 -14.70 -28.35 -0.57
N GLU A 236 -14.76 -29.20 -1.59
CA GLU A 236 -15.47 -30.48 -1.58
C GLU A 236 -14.50 -31.68 -1.67
N LEU A 237 -15.00 -32.90 -1.43
CA LEU A 237 -14.28 -34.11 -1.81
C LEU A 237 -14.23 -34.16 -3.34
N LEU A 238 -13.08 -33.79 -3.90
CA LEU A 238 -12.86 -33.66 -5.35
C LEU A 238 -13.49 -34.80 -6.16
N LYS A 239 -14.51 -34.49 -6.96
CA LYS A 239 -14.84 -35.20 -8.19
C LYS A 239 -14.32 -34.35 -9.35
N ARG A 240 -13.44 -34.94 -10.18
CA ARG A 240 -12.85 -34.42 -11.44
C ARG A 240 -12.79 -32.90 -11.59
N SER A 241 -11.62 -32.27 -11.42
CA SER A 241 -11.38 -30.91 -11.96
C SER A 241 -9.90 -30.49 -11.91
N LEU A 242 -9.51 -29.72 -12.94
CA LEU A 242 -8.31 -28.87 -13.01
C LEU A 242 -8.46 -27.66 -12.07
N VAL A 243 -7.62 -27.61 -11.05
CA VAL A 243 -7.56 -26.49 -10.09
C VAL A 243 -6.66 -25.40 -10.64
N SER A 244 -6.92 -24.13 -10.36
CA SER A 244 -5.99 -23.02 -10.61
C SER A 244 -6.06 -22.09 -9.41
N LEU A 245 -5.05 -22.18 -8.54
CA LEU A 245 -4.85 -21.29 -7.41
C LEU A 245 -3.92 -20.16 -7.83
N TYR A 246 -4.25 -18.91 -7.50
CA TYR A 246 -3.34 -17.77 -7.62
C TYR A 246 -3.07 -17.23 -6.23
N ALA A 247 -1.93 -17.58 -5.64
CA ALA A 247 -1.49 -16.97 -4.39
C ALA A 247 -0.61 -15.76 -4.72
N GLY A 248 -1.12 -14.56 -4.41
CA GLY A 248 -0.36 -13.32 -4.43
C GLY A 248 -0.19 -12.80 -3.00
N ASP A 249 0.89 -12.08 -2.73
CA ASP A 249 1.04 -11.33 -1.50
C ASP A 249 -0.13 -10.35 -1.37
N MET A 250 -0.75 -10.28 -0.20
CA MET A 250 -1.72 -9.23 0.10
C MET A 250 -0.91 -7.95 0.38
N ILE A 251 -0.62 -7.18 -0.67
CA ILE A 251 0.17 -5.95 -0.57
C ILE A 251 -0.72 -4.84 -0.01
N MET A 252 -0.82 -4.75 1.32
CA MET A 252 -0.85 -3.41 1.91
C MET A 252 0.61 -2.99 2.01
N SER A 253 1.05 -2.25 1.00
CA SER A 253 2.41 -1.73 0.92
C SER A 253 2.71 -1.03 2.24
N LYS A 254 3.88 -1.32 2.81
CA LYS A 254 4.54 -0.33 3.65
C LYS A 254 4.39 1.02 2.95
N MET A 255 4.00 2.02 3.73
CA MET A 255 3.92 3.36 3.22
C MET A 255 5.01 4.15 3.91
N LEU A 256 6.18 4.19 3.29
CA LEU A 256 7.05 5.35 3.31
C LEU A 256 6.76 6.16 2.06
N LEU A 257 5.97 7.22 2.20
CA LEU A 257 5.78 8.22 1.15
C LEU A 257 6.45 9.51 1.58
N LEU A 258 7.45 9.94 0.81
CA LEU A 258 7.99 11.30 0.91
C LEU A 258 7.45 12.09 -0.26
N THR A 259 6.60 13.08 -0.01
CA THR A 259 6.11 14.00 -1.05
C THR A 259 6.78 15.35 -0.88
N LEU A 260 7.40 15.87 -1.93
CA LEU A 260 7.92 17.23 -1.96
C LEU A 260 7.09 18.05 -2.96
N THR A 261 6.39 19.09 -2.49
CA THR A 261 5.68 20.02 -3.37
C THR A 261 6.66 21.02 -3.95
N GLY A 262 6.59 21.30 -5.26
CA GLY A 262 7.37 22.36 -5.89
C GLY A 262 6.88 23.77 -5.53
N PRO A 263 7.69 24.82 -5.75
CA PRO A 263 7.23 26.21 -5.63
C PRO A 263 6.01 26.46 -6.52
N GLY A 264 4.90 26.96 -5.96
CA GLY A 264 3.62 27.13 -6.67
C GLY A 264 2.65 25.94 -6.55
N GLY A 265 3.11 24.81 -5.99
CA GLY A 265 2.28 23.70 -5.51
C GLY A 265 1.47 22.93 -6.55
N ILE A 266 1.97 22.87 -7.78
CA ILE A 266 1.42 22.04 -8.86
C ILE A 266 2.30 20.79 -9.07
N ASP A 267 3.62 20.96 -8.97
CA ASP A 267 4.56 19.85 -9.09
C ASP A 267 4.67 19.11 -7.75
N SER A 268 4.65 17.79 -7.79
CA SER A 268 5.10 17.01 -6.65
C SER A 268 5.97 15.83 -7.05
N TYR A 269 6.87 15.48 -6.15
CA TYR A 269 7.78 14.39 -6.32
C TYR A 269 7.59 13.41 -5.17
N VAL A 270 7.56 12.12 -5.48
CA VAL A 270 7.33 11.07 -4.50
C VAL A 270 8.49 10.08 -4.46
N ILE A 271 8.83 9.66 -3.25
CA ILE A 271 9.59 8.43 -2.99
C ILE A 271 8.63 7.46 -2.31
N THR A 272 8.57 6.23 -2.79
CA THR A 272 7.73 5.16 -2.22
C THR A 272 8.59 3.97 -1.84
N ASP A 273 8.09 3.05 -1.02
CA ASP A 273 8.82 1.80 -0.70
C ASP A 273 9.15 0.95 -1.93
N VAL A 274 8.38 1.12 -3.00
CA VAL A 274 8.53 0.44 -4.28
C VAL A 274 9.53 1.14 -5.19
N ASN A 275 9.41 2.47 -5.31
CA ASN A 275 10.23 3.32 -6.14
C ASN A 275 11.06 4.26 -5.26
N ASN A 276 12.23 3.78 -4.84
CA ASN A 276 13.10 4.44 -3.86
C ASN A 276 14.52 4.72 -4.35
N THR A 277 14.75 4.67 -5.66
CA THR A 277 16.08 4.96 -6.24
C THR A 277 16.28 6.44 -6.55
N ASP A 278 15.19 7.15 -6.85
CA ASP A 278 15.17 8.60 -7.04
C ASP A 278 13.78 9.19 -6.76
N TRP A 279 13.66 10.51 -6.88
CA TRP A 279 12.39 11.21 -6.88
C TRP A 279 11.60 10.95 -8.16
N HIS A 280 10.32 10.63 -8.01
CA HIS A 280 9.42 10.41 -9.14
C HIS A 280 8.35 11.49 -9.22
N TYR A 281 8.20 12.13 -10.38
CA TYR A 281 7.15 13.12 -10.58
C TYR A 281 5.77 12.48 -10.52
N VAL A 282 4.90 13.03 -9.68
CA VAL A 282 3.48 12.67 -9.58
C VAL A 282 2.70 13.97 -9.37
N PRO A 283 1.65 14.26 -10.15
CA PRO A 283 0.80 15.42 -9.87
C PRO A 283 0.08 15.22 -8.54
N ILE A 284 0.16 16.20 -7.64
CA ILE A 284 -0.31 16.04 -6.26
C ILE A 284 -1.83 15.90 -6.13
N ASP A 285 -2.56 16.51 -7.06
CA ASP A 285 -4.02 16.52 -7.17
C ASP A 285 -4.59 15.37 -8.00
N ASN A 286 -3.72 14.52 -8.56
CA ASN A 286 -4.14 13.33 -9.27
C ASN A 286 -4.74 12.31 -8.29
N ILE A 287 -5.94 11.79 -8.59
CA ILE A 287 -6.62 10.77 -7.76
C ILE A 287 -5.79 9.50 -7.57
N THR A 288 -4.84 9.22 -8.47
CA THR A 288 -3.90 8.10 -8.35
C THR A 288 -2.60 8.49 -7.64
N SER A 289 -2.53 9.68 -7.04
CA SER A 289 -1.39 10.09 -6.21
C SER A 289 -1.37 9.23 -4.94
N PRO A 290 -0.21 8.69 -4.55
CA PRO A 290 -0.10 7.88 -3.33
C PRO A 290 -0.62 8.60 -2.07
N LEU A 291 -0.55 9.93 -2.04
CA LEU A 291 -1.07 10.74 -0.95
C LEU A 291 -2.60 10.68 -0.88
N ILE A 292 -3.26 10.87 -2.02
CA ILE A 292 -4.73 10.85 -2.13
C ILE A 292 -5.23 9.44 -1.89
N GLU A 293 -4.61 8.42 -2.52
CA GLU A 293 -4.99 7.02 -2.32
C GLU A 293 -4.92 6.60 -0.84
N THR A 294 -3.96 7.12 -0.06
CA THR A 294 -3.88 6.84 1.36
C THR A 294 -4.91 7.58 2.18
N LEU A 295 -5.10 8.87 1.93
CA LEU A 295 -6.06 9.65 2.71
C LEU A 295 -7.50 9.24 2.39
N ASP A 296 -7.80 8.88 1.14
CA ASP A 296 -9.13 8.45 0.71
C ASP A 296 -9.59 7.17 1.43
N GLN A 297 -8.67 6.28 1.82
CA GLN A 297 -8.99 5.09 2.62
C GLN A 297 -9.71 5.43 3.93
N TYR A 298 -9.49 6.64 4.48
CA TYR A 298 -10.04 7.07 5.77
C TYR A 298 -11.05 8.22 5.65
N LEU A 299 -10.89 9.09 4.64
CA LEU A 299 -11.68 10.32 4.50
C LEU A 299 -12.96 10.15 3.68
N THR A 300 -12.94 9.34 2.61
CA THR A 300 -14.05 9.22 1.63
C THR A 300 -15.05 8.11 1.94
N LEU A 301 -14.95 7.49 3.11
CA LEU A 301 -15.83 6.39 3.51
C LEU A 301 -17.31 6.82 3.58
N THR A 302 -18.23 5.87 3.37
CA THR A 302 -19.67 6.10 3.59
C THR A 302 -19.97 6.29 5.09
N ASP A 303 -21.05 6.99 5.44
CA ASP A 303 -21.37 7.35 6.84
C ASP A 303 -21.36 6.22 7.88
N PRO A 304 -21.75 4.95 7.56
CA PRO A 304 -21.60 3.84 8.50
C PRO A 304 -20.14 3.45 8.75
N ASN A 305 -19.29 3.45 7.71
CA ASN A 305 -17.88 3.10 7.81
C ASN A 305 -17.03 4.25 8.39
N LYS A 306 -17.47 5.51 8.17
CA LYS A 306 -16.90 6.69 8.83
C LYS A 306 -17.01 6.63 10.35
N ALA A 307 -18.00 5.92 10.90
CA ALA A 307 -18.21 5.76 12.33
C ALA A 307 -17.13 4.91 13.01
N GLU A 308 -16.39 4.10 12.25
CA GLU A 308 -15.39 3.15 12.77
C GLU A 308 -13.94 3.60 12.58
N VAL A 309 -13.72 4.71 11.86
CA VAL A 309 -12.39 5.28 11.67
C VAL A 309 -12.04 6.21 12.82
N ALA A 310 -10.91 5.91 13.44
CA ALA A 310 -10.22 6.84 14.31
C ALA A 310 -9.37 7.80 13.47
N LEU A 311 -9.45 9.09 13.76
CA LEU A 311 -8.64 10.09 13.08
C LEU A 311 -8.27 11.22 14.05
N VAL A 312 -7.01 11.65 14.03
CA VAL A 312 -6.53 12.85 14.74
C VAL A 312 -5.67 13.66 13.78
N ALA A 313 -6.05 14.92 13.55
CA ALA A 313 -5.30 15.84 12.72
C ALA A 313 -4.87 17.07 13.53
N TYR A 314 -3.60 17.41 13.42
CA TYR A 314 -2.97 18.50 14.14
C TYR A 314 -2.16 19.37 13.19
N ASN A 315 -2.24 20.69 13.36
CA ASN A 315 -1.50 21.63 12.53
C ASN A 315 -1.39 22.97 13.24
N SER A 316 -0.17 23.50 13.35
CA SER A 316 0.12 24.85 13.85
C SER A 316 -0.53 25.97 13.02
N PHE A 317 -0.92 25.68 11.78
CA PHE A 317 -1.66 26.61 10.93
C PHE A 317 -2.76 25.86 10.16
N PRO A 318 -3.87 25.48 10.80
CA PRO A 318 -4.91 24.67 10.17
C PRO A 318 -5.74 25.51 9.18
N PRO A 319 -6.55 24.85 8.32
CA PRO A 319 -7.45 25.56 7.39
C PRO A 319 -8.32 26.61 8.10
N TYR A 320 -8.67 27.69 7.39
CA TYR A 320 -9.48 28.82 7.87
C TYR A 320 -8.88 29.70 8.98
N PHE A 321 -7.73 29.34 9.56
CA PHE A 321 -7.04 30.23 10.48
C PHE A 321 -6.47 31.43 9.73
N ARG A 322 -6.51 32.61 10.35
CA ARG A 322 -5.95 33.85 9.79
C ARG A 322 -4.45 34.00 10.05
N ARG A 323 -3.96 33.39 11.13
CA ARG A 323 -2.56 33.43 11.56
C ARG A 323 -2.16 32.07 12.14
N PRO A 324 -0.89 31.65 12.00
CA PRO A 324 -0.39 30.45 12.65
C PRO A 324 -0.46 30.60 14.18
N VAL A 325 -0.72 29.50 14.86
CA VAL A 325 -0.61 29.38 16.31
C VAL A 325 0.88 29.35 16.65
N SER A 326 1.37 30.45 17.21
CA SER A 326 2.80 30.64 17.44
C SER A 326 3.40 29.64 18.44
N GLN A 327 2.59 29.02 19.29
CA GLN A 327 3.08 28.17 20.38
C GLN A 327 3.53 26.78 19.92
N SER A 328 3.18 26.34 18.72
CA SER A 328 3.56 25.03 18.17
C SER A 328 4.00 25.13 16.73
N LEU A 329 4.88 24.21 16.32
CA LEU A 329 5.29 24.03 14.93
C LEU A 329 4.73 22.72 14.33
N SER A 330 4.09 21.90 15.16
CA SER A 330 3.66 20.55 14.82
C SER A 330 2.62 20.52 13.72
N ARG A 331 2.75 19.56 12.79
CA ARG A 331 1.73 19.25 11.79
C ARG A 331 1.75 17.77 11.41
N GLY A 332 0.57 17.18 11.30
CA GLY A 332 0.42 15.77 10.98
C GLY A 332 -1.02 15.27 11.07
N LEU A 333 -1.18 14.01 10.71
CA LEU A 333 -2.44 13.31 10.70
C LEU A 333 -2.20 11.84 11.04
N VAL A 334 -3.03 11.27 11.91
CA VAL A 334 -3.04 9.84 12.20
C VAL A 334 -4.43 9.29 11.98
N ALA A 335 -4.53 8.17 11.28
CA ALA A 335 -5.79 7.50 11.03
C ALA A 335 -5.66 5.98 11.05
N TRP A 336 -6.69 5.29 11.56
CA TRP A 336 -6.81 3.83 11.50
C TRP A 336 -8.27 3.38 11.48
N GLY A 337 -8.48 2.15 11.02
CA GLY A 337 -9.78 1.49 10.99
C GLY A 337 -9.64 -0.01 11.31
N ASP A 338 -10.75 -0.73 11.22
CA ASP A 338 -10.84 -2.14 11.66
C ASP A 338 -10.06 -3.14 10.76
N GLN A 339 -9.71 -2.74 9.54
CA GLN A 339 -9.36 -3.69 8.48
C GLN A 339 -7.88 -4.12 8.44
N SER A 340 -6.97 -3.50 9.20
CA SER A 340 -5.53 -3.64 8.95
C SER A 340 -4.64 -4.00 10.14
N GLY A 341 -5.05 -3.78 11.39
CA GLY A 341 -4.09 -3.85 12.51
C GLY A 341 -3.10 -2.67 12.56
N TYR A 342 -3.17 -1.76 11.58
CA TYR A 342 -2.20 -0.69 11.38
C TYR A 342 -2.87 0.68 11.35
N ALA A 343 -2.17 1.67 11.85
CA ALA A 343 -2.45 3.08 11.65
C ALA A 343 -1.50 3.65 10.60
N PHE A 344 -2.04 4.58 9.84
CA PHE A 344 -1.27 5.48 9.01
C PHE A 344 -0.91 6.72 9.83
N TRP A 345 0.38 7.06 9.89
CA TRP A 345 0.90 8.28 10.52
C TRP A 345 1.58 9.17 9.49
N MET A 346 1.05 10.37 9.33
CA MET A 346 1.58 11.44 8.51
C MET A 346 2.22 12.52 9.38
N VAL A 347 3.43 12.94 9.05
CA VAL A 347 4.02 14.20 9.49
C VAL A 347 4.32 15.07 8.27
N HIS A 348 4.08 16.37 8.35
CA HIS A 348 4.28 17.25 7.19
C HIS A 348 4.68 18.68 7.57
N THR A 349 5.06 19.49 6.59
CA THR A 349 5.34 20.93 6.78
C THR A 349 4.30 21.85 6.13
N ILE A 350 3.25 21.29 5.53
CA ILE A 350 2.20 22.01 4.79
C ILE A 350 1.27 22.82 5.71
N SER A 351 1.11 24.11 5.42
CA SER A 351 0.15 24.98 6.10
C SER A 351 -1.26 24.80 5.52
N LYS A 352 -2.30 25.05 6.32
CA LYS A 352 -3.72 24.96 5.93
C LYS A 352 -4.14 23.62 5.32
N PHE A 353 -3.55 22.53 5.81
CA PHE A 353 -3.76 21.17 5.31
C PHE A 353 -3.96 20.18 6.47
N PRO A 354 -4.75 19.11 6.28
CA PRO A 354 -5.76 18.91 5.23
C PRO A 354 -7.06 19.69 5.51
N ASN A 355 -7.86 19.98 4.48
CA ASN A 355 -9.14 20.68 4.65
C ASN A 355 -10.30 19.72 4.99
N LEU A 356 -10.33 19.27 6.23
CA LEU A 356 -11.31 18.27 6.69
C LEU A 356 -12.77 18.79 6.75
N HIS A 357 -13.01 20.09 6.60
CA HIS A 357 -14.37 20.61 6.38
C HIS A 357 -14.93 20.22 5.00
N GLN A 358 -14.04 19.92 4.05
CA GLN A 358 -14.36 19.50 2.70
C GLN A 358 -14.14 17.99 2.49
N ALA A 359 -14.16 17.17 3.55
CA ALA A 359 -13.80 15.74 3.50
C ALA A 359 -14.56 14.87 2.48
N ASN A 360 -15.69 15.35 1.94
CA ASN A 360 -16.49 14.67 0.90
C ASN A 360 -16.26 15.26 -0.51
N SER A 361 -15.26 16.12 -0.68
CA SER A 361 -14.95 16.83 -1.92
C SER A 361 -13.46 16.69 -2.23
N PRO A 362 -13.05 16.68 -3.52
CA PRO A 362 -11.64 16.80 -3.89
C PRO A 362 -10.93 18.01 -3.25
N ALA A 363 -11.71 19.02 -2.81
CA ALA A 363 -11.20 20.17 -2.09
C ALA A 363 -10.62 19.85 -0.69
N VAL A 364 -10.78 18.63 -0.15
CA VAL A 364 -10.07 18.18 1.06
C VAL A 364 -8.55 18.22 0.87
N TYR A 365 -8.11 17.97 -0.36
CA TYR A 365 -6.73 18.03 -0.82
C TYR A 365 -6.42 19.35 -1.51
N ALA A 366 -7.24 20.40 -1.35
CA ALA A 366 -6.96 21.67 -1.99
C ALA A 366 -5.65 22.27 -1.44
N PHE A 367 -4.55 22.03 -2.16
CA PHE A 367 -3.24 22.59 -1.87
C PHE A 367 -3.17 24.09 -2.21
N ALA A 368 -4.12 24.61 -2.99
CA ALA A 368 -4.13 25.99 -3.48
C ALA A 368 -3.97 27.08 -2.40
N GLU A 369 -4.45 26.86 -1.16
CA GLU A 369 -4.22 27.81 -0.05
C GLU A 369 -2.88 27.59 0.69
N ALA A 370 -2.19 26.48 0.44
CA ALA A 370 -0.91 26.07 1.01
C ALA A 370 0.30 26.36 0.08
N ASN A 371 0.05 26.87 -1.12
CA ASN A 371 0.93 26.80 -2.31
C ASN A 371 2.05 27.85 -2.45
N GLU A 372 2.38 28.63 -1.42
CA GLU A 372 3.45 29.64 -1.55
C GLU A 372 4.86 29.04 -1.49
N LYS A 373 5.01 27.84 -0.91
CA LYS A 373 6.32 27.22 -0.67
C LYS A 373 6.28 25.70 -0.85
N ALA A 374 7.43 25.15 -1.22
CA ALA A 374 7.72 23.75 -1.13
C ALA A 374 7.58 23.24 0.30
N ALA A 375 7.10 22.01 0.43
CA ALA A 375 6.84 21.35 1.69
C ALA A 375 7.02 19.86 1.55
N MET A 376 7.27 19.19 2.68
CA MET A 376 7.47 17.76 2.73
C MET A 376 6.38 17.07 3.53
N ILE A 377 5.98 15.88 3.07
CA ILE A 377 5.14 14.93 3.80
C ILE A 377 5.95 13.66 4.00
N MET A 378 6.00 13.12 5.21
CA MET A 378 6.42 11.74 5.47
C MET A 378 5.23 10.95 5.99
N CYS A 379 4.98 9.84 5.33
CA CYS A 379 3.95 8.86 5.64
C CYS A 379 4.61 7.62 6.23
N LEU A 380 4.05 7.04 7.29
CA LEU A 380 4.53 5.83 7.95
C LEU A 380 3.34 4.93 8.29
N SER A 381 3.51 3.62 8.13
CA SER A 381 2.58 2.63 8.69
C SER A 381 3.11 2.14 10.03
N ILE A 382 2.28 2.16 11.08
CA ILE A 382 2.59 1.74 12.44
C ILE A 382 1.48 0.84 12.98
N GLU A 383 1.71 0.08 14.05
CA GLU A 383 0.62 -0.63 14.73
C GLU A 383 -0.34 0.39 15.36
N TYR A 384 -1.66 0.25 15.17
CA TYR A 384 -2.60 1.26 15.69
C TYR A 384 -2.64 1.30 17.22
N GLN A 385 -2.21 0.22 17.89
CA GLN A 385 -2.09 0.14 19.34
C GLN A 385 -0.91 0.98 19.87
N ASN A 386 0.02 1.37 18.99
CA ASN A 386 1.16 2.18 19.37
C ASN A 386 0.76 3.66 19.43
N SER A 387 0.55 4.17 20.64
CA SER A 387 0.21 5.57 20.93
C SER A 387 1.41 6.51 20.98
N MET A 388 2.61 6.08 20.56
CA MET A 388 3.84 6.88 20.61
C MET A 388 3.71 8.21 19.85
N TRP A 389 3.02 8.21 18.70
CA TRP A 389 2.76 9.42 17.92
C TRP A 389 2.01 10.48 18.75
N ALA A 390 1.11 10.08 19.66
CA ALA A 390 0.35 10.99 20.49
C ALA A 390 1.22 11.63 21.57
N LYS A 391 2.17 10.87 22.14
CA LYS A 391 3.20 11.44 23.03
C LYS A 391 4.07 12.45 22.28
N VAL A 392 4.53 12.11 21.08
CA VAL A 392 5.34 13.04 20.26
C VAL A 392 4.56 14.34 20.02
N ALA A 393 3.32 14.24 19.54
CA ALA A 393 2.45 15.40 19.31
C ALA A 393 2.21 16.22 20.58
N TYR A 394 2.03 15.57 21.74
CA TYR A 394 1.86 16.27 23.02
C TYR A 394 3.10 17.08 23.41
N TYR A 395 4.30 16.49 23.27
CA TYR A 395 5.55 17.21 23.55
C TYR A 395 5.82 18.34 22.56
N GLU A 396 5.33 18.22 21.33
CA GLU A 396 5.35 19.29 20.32
C GLU A 396 4.25 20.36 20.54
N ASP A 397 3.48 20.26 21.63
CA ASP A 397 2.35 21.14 21.94
C ASP A 397 1.36 21.23 20.76
N ALA A 398 1.10 20.08 20.11
CA ALA A 398 0.42 20.05 18.83
C ALA A 398 -1.01 20.59 18.92
N VAL A 399 -1.35 21.49 17.99
CA VAL A 399 -2.71 22.04 17.88
C VAL A 399 -3.60 21.04 17.14
N VAL A 400 -4.32 20.20 17.89
CA VAL A 400 -5.34 19.31 17.34
C VAL A 400 -6.54 20.14 16.88
N PHE A 401 -6.78 20.21 15.57
CA PHE A 401 -7.88 21.00 14.99
C PHE A 401 -9.06 20.14 14.56
N TYR A 402 -8.87 18.82 14.45
CA TYR A 402 -9.91 17.87 14.12
C TYR A 402 -9.57 16.51 14.71
N TYR A 403 -10.56 15.85 15.30
CA TYR A 403 -10.46 14.43 15.63
C TYR A 403 -11.81 13.74 15.47
N ARG A 404 -11.77 12.42 15.30
CA ARG A 404 -12.91 11.53 15.25
C ARG A 404 -12.60 10.28 16.07
N SER A 405 -13.45 10.00 17.06
CA SER A 405 -13.41 8.77 17.83
C SER A 405 -14.30 7.70 17.18
N PRO A 406 -13.87 6.43 17.12
CA PRO A 406 -14.74 5.32 16.72
C PRO A 406 -15.96 5.20 17.64
N ARG A 407 -17.14 4.94 17.08
CA ARG A 407 -18.41 4.91 17.84
C ARG A 407 -18.73 3.53 18.42
N THR A 408 -18.30 2.46 17.77
CA THR A 408 -18.60 1.09 18.22
C THR A 408 -17.52 0.57 19.18
N PRO A 409 -17.91 -0.08 20.30
CA PRO A 409 -16.96 -0.78 21.17
C PRO A 409 -16.18 -1.84 20.42
N GLY A 410 -14.84 -1.76 20.49
CA GLY A 410 -13.96 -2.69 19.81
C GLY A 410 -12.50 -2.27 19.88
N PRO A 411 -11.59 -3.02 19.23
CA PRO A 411 -10.15 -2.77 19.29
C PRO A 411 -9.74 -1.37 18.79
N THR A 412 -10.42 -0.85 17.76
CA THR A 412 -10.20 0.50 17.21
C THR A 412 -10.52 1.59 18.23
N GLN A 413 -11.68 1.49 18.91
CA GLN A 413 -12.10 2.41 19.96
C GLN A 413 -11.24 2.28 21.22
N SER A 414 -10.88 1.06 21.62
CA SER A 414 -9.98 0.82 22.76
C SER A 414 -8.62 1.46 22.54
N ALA A 415 -8.07 1.37 21.32
CA ALA A 415 -6.82 2.03 20.97
C ALA A 415 -6.96 3.57 20.98
N PHE A 416 -8.10 4.13 20.56
CA PHE A 416 -8.35 5.57 20.64
C PHE A 416 -8.43 6.08 22.09
N ASN A 417 -8.95 5.26 23.00
CA ASN A 417 -9.20 5.62 24.39
C ASN A 417 -7.99 5.40 25.32
N VAL A 418 -6.81 5.11 24.79
CA VAL A 418 -5.59 4.98 25.59
C VAL A 418 -5.15 6.32 26.21
N PRO A 419 -4.51 6.32 27.40
CA PRO A 419 -4.20 7.54 28.14
C PRO A 419 -3.44 8.62 27.35
N ASP A 420 -2.50 8.22 26.49
CA ASP A 420 -1.69 9.18 25.73
C ASP A 420 -2.52 10.00 24.73
N ILE A 421 -3.45 9.35 24.03
CA ILE A 421 -4.34 10.02 23.08
C ILE A 421 -5.34 10.89 23.83
N GLN A 422 -5.91 10.37 24.93
CA GLN A 422 -6.84 11.15 25.75
C GLN A 422 -6.18 12.35 26.41
N THR A 423 -4.89 12.24 26.75
CA THR A 423 -4.07 13.37 27.24
C THR A 423 -3.88 14.42 26.15
N LEU A 424 -3.55 14.00 24.92
CA LEU A 424 -3.39 14.91 23.78
C LEU A 424 -4.69 15.65 23.43
N LEU A 425 -5.84 14.97 23.58
CA LEU A 425 -7.17 15.53 23.23
C LEU A 425 -7.85 16.27 24.40
N GLY A 426 -7.38 16.07 25.63
CA GLY A 426 -8.01 16.58 26.84
C GLY A 426 -7.58 17.99 27.20
N ASP A 427 -8.39 18.65 28.03
CA ASP A 427 -8.12 20.02 28.52
C ASP A 427 -7.13 20.06 29.69
N SER A 428 -6.71 18.89 30.19
CA SER A 428 -5.78 18.78 31.32
C SER A 428 -4.34 18.77 30.82
N TYR A 429 -3.50 19.65 31.38
CA TYR A 429 -2.04 19.57 31.24
C TYR A 429 -1.48 18.67 32.36
N PRO A 430 -1.31 17.35 32.14
CA PRO A 430 -0.61 16.54 33.13
C PRO A 430 0.80 17.06 33.36
N SER A 431 1.33 16.86 34.56
CA SER A 431 2.73 17.17 34.82
C SER A 431 3.60 16.33 33.89
N LEU A 432 4.37 17.02 33.06
CA LEU A 432 5.34 16.41 32.17
C LEU A 432 6.45 15.77 33.03
N PRO A 433 6.70 14.45 32.94
CA PRO A 433 7.76 13.81 33.72
C PRO A 433 9.16 14.25 33.29
N SER A 434 9.28 14.79 32.07
CA SER A 434 10.47 15.36 31.46
C SER A 434 10.05 16.46 30.49
N SER A 435 10.91 17.44 30.20
CA SER A 435 10.67 18.48 29.19
C SER A 435 10.95 18.03 27.75
N TYR A 436 11.41 16.79 27.56
CA TYR A 436 11.60 16.14 26.27
C TYR A 436 11.22 14.65 26.30
N TYR A 437 10.94 14.10 25.13
CA TYR A 437 10.61 12.70 24.89
C TYR A 437 11.40 12.17 23.70
N SER A 438 11.86 10.93 23.79
CA SER A 438 12.45 10.23 22.65
C SER A 438 12.18 8.75 22.74
N SER A 439 11.95 8.10 21.61
CA SER A 439 11.68 6.67 21.58
C SER A 439 12.01 6.04 20.24
N LEU A 440 11.96 4.71 20.21
CA LEU A 440 12.21 3.89 19.05
C LEU A 440 11.00 2.99 18.82
N MET A 441 10.59 2.88 17.57
CA MET A 441 9.60 1.90 17.13
C MET A 441 9.96 1.40 15.73
N GLN A 442 9.10 0.56 15.18
CA GLN A 442 9.30 0.00 13.85
C GLN A 442 8.05 0.25 13.00
N THR A 443 8.25 0.44 11.70
CA THR A 443 7.13 0.45 10.75
C THR A 443 6.42 -0.89 10.81
N ALA A 444 5.10 -0.87 10.71
CA ALA A 444 4.27 -2.06 10.63
C ALA A 444 3.75 -2.25 9.18
N GLY A 445 3.37 -3.47 8.81
CA GLY A 445 2.86 -3.79 7.46
C GLY A 445 3.70 -4.83 6.70
N VAL A 446 3.27 -5.18 5.49
CA VAL A 446 3.83 -6.29 4.69
C VAL A 446 4.56 -5.76 3.44
N PRO A 447 5.69 -6.37 3.00
CA PRO A 447 6.38 -7.52 3.57
C PRO A 447 7.54 -7.18 4.54
N SER A 448 7.55 -7.91 5.67
CA SER A 448 8.60 -8.34 6.64
C SER A 448 9.92 -7.60 6.93
N ASN A 449 10.30 -6.50 6.26
CA ASN A 449 11.49 -5.70 6.64
C ASN A 449 11.13 -4.41 7.42
N PRO A 450 10.79 -4.46 8.72
CA PRO A 450 10.46 -3.26 9.48
C PRO A 450 11.61 -2.24 9.42
N THR A 451 11.29 -1.00 9.06
CA THR A 451 12.21 0.13 9.14
C THR A 451 12.19 0.65 10.57
N ASN A 452 13.37 0.85 11.16
CA ASN A 452 13.48 1.48 12.47
C ASN A 452 13.06 2.95 12.36
N ILE A 453 12.17 3.35 13.26
CA ILE A 453 11.68 4.71 13.41
C ILE A 453 12.22 5.24 14.74
N PHE A 454 12.95 6.35 14.67
CA PHE A 454 13.35 7.12 15.83
C PHE A 454 12.52 8.40 15.89
N VAL A 455 11.98 8.70 17.07
CA VAL A 455 11.25 9.95 17.32
C VAL A 455 11.89 10.70 18.46
N ALA A 456 11.90 12.03 18.36
CA ALA A 456 12.23 12.90 19.47
C ALA A 456 11.38 14.16 19.43
N ALA A 457 10.94 14.62 20.59
CA ALA A 457 10.18 15.84 20.76
C ALA A 457 10.60 16.57 22.03
N LYS A 458 10.49 17.90 22.03
CA LYS A 458 10.75 18.75 23.18
C LYS A 458 9.61 19.74 23.36
N TYR A 459 9.33 20.05 24.61
CA TYR A 459 8.42 21.12 25.00
C TYR A 459 9.18 22.46 25.07
N GLY A 460 8.46 23.58 25.07
CA GLY A 460 9.05 24.93 25.10
C GLY A 460 9.89 25.21 26.37
N SER A 461 9.67 24.46 27.45
CA SER A 461 10.46 24.51 28.68
C SER A 461 11.87 23.89 28.54
N PHE A 462 12.20 23.30 27.38
CA PHE A 462 13.54 22.80 27.05
C PHE A 462 14.18 23.66 25.94
N PRO A 463 14.75 24.84 26.27
CA PRO A 463 15.18 25.84 25.29
C PRO A 463 16.53 25.50 24.63
N GLN A 464 16.59 24.40 23.88
CA GLN A 464 17.83 23.88 23.28
C GLN A 464 17.67 23.61 21.77
N ASP A 465 18.77 23.63 21.02
CA ASP A 465 18.80 23.13 19.65
C ASP A 465 18.47 21.63 19.66
N MET A 466 17.34 21.22 19.08
CA MET A 466 16.86 19.83 19.11
C MET A 466 17.86 18.86 18.47
N TYR A 467 18.59 19.30 17.44
CA TYR A 467 19.55 18.45 16.74
C TYR A 467 20.73 18.15 17.66
N MET A 468 21.27 19.17 18.31
CA MET A 468 22.39 19.06 19.25
C MET A 468 22.02 18.37 20.57
N SER A 469 20.82 18.62 21.08
CA SER A 469 20.42 18.21 22.43
C SER A 469 19.73 16.85 22.47
N LEU A 470 19.04 16.46 21.39
CA LEU A 470 18.28 15.20 21.32
C LEU A 470 18.79 14.31 20.19
N VAL A 471 18.76 14.78 18.94
CA VAL A 471 18.97 13.91 17.77
C VAL A 471 20.37 13.28 17.77
N ILE A 472 21.44 14.07 17.84
CA ILE A 472 22.81 13.52 17.86
C ILE A 472 23.11 12.71 19.12
N ARG A 473 22.45 13.04 20.24
CA ARG A 473 22.66 12.35 21.51
C ARG A 473 21.99 10.98 21.53
N THR A 474 20.90 10.81 20.81
CA THR A 474 20.21 9.52 20.72
C THR A 474 20.73 8.69 19.57
N LEU A 475 20.88 9.25 18.37
CA LEU A 475 21.39 8.53 17.21
C LEU A 475 22.90 8.24 17.28
N LYS A 476 23.65 9.01 18.09
CA LYS A 476 25.13 8.94 18.20
C LYS A 476 25.84 9.06 16.85
N GLN A 477 25.27 9.84 15.94
CA GLN A 477 25.77 10.03 14.58
C GLN A 477 25.89 11.49 14.24
N SER A 478 26.93 11.81 13.46
CA SER A 478 27.09 13.13 12.85
C SER A 478 25.96 13.38 11.86
N LEU A 479 25.50 14.62 11.75
CA LEU A 479 24.35 14.98 10.92
C LEU A 479 24.70 16.06 9.89
N ARG A 480 24.03 15.99 8.75
CA ARG A 480 23.83 17.14 7.86
C ARG A 480 22.41 17.62 8.00
N VAL A 481 22.21 18.93 8.22
CA VAL A 481 20.91 19.50 8.56
C VAL A 481 20.52 20.58 7.57
N TRP A 482 19.39 20.39 6.89
CA TRP A 482 18.71 21.39 6.09
C TRP A 482 17.72 22.16 6.97
N THR A 483 18.09 23.40 7.26
CA THR A 483 17.29 24.34 8.06
C THR A 483 16.60 25.38 7.17
N GLY A 484 17.04 25.61 5.93
CA GLY A 484 16.65 26.81 5.17
C GLY A 484 17.34 28.09 5.67
N ARG A 485 16.93 29.26 5.16
CA ARG A 485 17.55 30.59 5.42
C ARG A 485 16.72 31.34 6.45
N GLY A 486 16.72 30.83 7.67
CA GLY A 486 16.24 31.60 8.81
C GLY A 486 17.28 32.60 9.31
N PRO A 487 16.89 33.70 9.96
CA PRO A 487 17.84 34.57 10.63
C PRO A 487 18.53 33.83 11.80
N HIS A 488 19.82 34.10 12.01
CA HIS A 488 20.58 33.62 13.17
C HIS A 488 20.50 32.09 13.39
N VAL A 489 20.80 31.31 12.35
CA VAL A 489 20.98 29.85 12.46
C VAL A 489 22.20 29.53 13.34
N PHE A 490 22.12 28.49 14.17
CA PHE A 490 23.28 27.98 14.92
C PHE A 490 24.40 27.57 13.95
N GLU A 491 25.64 27.90 14.27
CA GLU A 491 26.78 27.46 13.47
C GLU A 491 26.90 25.93 13.44
N SER A 492 27.63 25.41 12.46
CA SER A 492 27.96 23.99 12.40
C SER A 492 28.77 23.59 13.64
N LEU A 493 28.39 22.46 14.25
CA LEU A 493 29.06 21.93 15.44
C LEU A 493 30.23 21.05 14.99
N CYS A 494 31.44 21.60 15.02
CA CYS A 494 32.65 20.93 14.53
C CYS A 494 33.66 20.54 15.61
N ASN A 495 33.49 21.02 16.84
CA ASN A 495 34.46 20.84 17.92
C ASN A 495 34.22 19.57 18.75
N THR A 496 33.57 18.56 18.17
CA THR A 496 33.16 17.31 18.85
C THR A 496 33.32 16.12 17.91
N ASN A 497 33.50 14.92 18.47
CA ASN A 497 33.61 13.68 17.67
C ASN A 497 32.34 13.38 16.85
N ILE A 498 31.20 13.92 17.27
CA ILE A 498 29.92 13.86 16.55
C ILE A 498 29.59 15.27 16.10
N THR A 499 29.49 15.48 14.79
CA THR A 499 29.39 16.82 14.19
C THR A 499 27.97 17.13 13.71
N ILE A 500 27.63 18.40 13.60
CA ILE A 500 26.41 18.86 12.91
C ILE A 500 26.84 19.86 11.84
N GLU A 501 26.68 19.52 10.58
CA GLU A 501 27.02 20.36 9.44
C GLU A 501 25.73 20.96 8.86
N ASN A 502 25.69 22.27 8.66
CA ASN A 502 24.54 22.94 8.06
C ASN A 502 24.60 22.88 6.53
N VAL A 503 23.50 22.46 5.90
CA VAL A 503 23.32 22.47 4.45
C VAL A 503 22.67 23.79 4.04
N TYR A 504 23.26 24.50 3.08
CA TYR A 504 22.87 25.84 2.66
C TYR A 504 22.57 25.99 1.16
N GLY A 505 23.15 25.15 0.29
CA GLY A 505 22.99 25.31 -1.15
C GLY A 505 21.66 24.82 -1.68
N GLU A 506 21.28 25.35 -2.85
CA GLU A 506 20.05 24.97 -3.51
C GLU A 506 20.14 23.55 -4.07
N THR A 507 19.00 22.88 -4.16
CA THR A 507 18.90 21.58 -4.81
C THR A 507 17.91 21.63 -5.95
N ILE A 508 18.15 20.81 -6.97
CA ILE A 508 17.27 20.66 -8.13
C ILE A 508 16.72 19.25 -8.09
N ILE A 509 15.39 19.14 -8.08
CA ILE A 509 14.68 17.86 -8.21
C ILE A 509 13.76 17.98 -9.41
N GLY A 510 13.96 17.11 -10.41
CA GLY A 510 13.30 17.24 -11.71
C GLY A 510 13.63 18.58 -12.37
N ASN A 511 12.59 19.38 -12.62
CA ASN A 511 12.73 20.72 -13.19
C ASN A 511 12.56 21.84 -12.15
N SER A 512 12.41 21.49 -10.87
CA SER A 512 12.07 22.42 -9.80
C SER A 512 13.30 22.72 -8.94
N ILE A 513 13.53 24.01 -8.66
CA ILE A 513 14.60 24.48 -7.78
C ILE A 513 14.05 24.60 -6.36
N PHE A 514 14.71 23.93 -5.43
CA PHE A 514 14.43 23.97 -4.00
C PHE A 514 15.52 24.75 -3.31
N SER A 515 15.16 25.96 -2.90
CA SER A 515 16.03 26.81 -2.10
C SER A 515 15.43 27.02 -0.72
N ALA A 516 16.32 27.40 0.19
CA ALA A 516 16.03 27.81 1.54
C ALA A 516 14.94 28.89 1.69
N GLU A 517 14.64 29.66 0.64
CA GLU A 517 13.66 30.75 0.66
C GLU A 517 12.24 30.25 0.35
N VAL A 518 12.16 29.25 -0.53
CA VAL A 518 10.92 28.69 -1.06
C VAL A 518 10.57 27.33 -0.47
N ASP A 519 11.36 26.79 0.45
CA ASP A 519 11.14 25.49 1.08
C ASP A 519 10.85 25.59 2.58
N THR A 520 9.78 24.94 3.03
CA THR A 520 9.39 24.83 4.43
C THR A 520 9.84 23.54 5.08
N ALA A 521 10.28 22.56 4.29
CA ALA A 521 10.77 21.28 4.78
C ALA A 521 12.02 21.48 5.63
N ARG A 522 12.07 20.84 6.80
CA ARG A 522 13.25 20.80 7.67
C ARG A 522 13.67 19.35 7.81
N TRP A 523 14.83 19.01 7.31
CA TRP A 523 15.27 17.62 7.29
C TRP A 523 16.73 17.48 7.66
N SER A 524 17.11 16.27 8.05
CA SER A 524 18.51 15.95 8.29
C SER A 524 18.82 14.53 7.88
N ILE A 525 20.07 14.28 7.52
CA ILE A 525 20.58 12.94 7.27
C ILE A 525 21.78 12.65 8.18
N SER A 526 21.98 11.39 8.53
CA SER A 526 23.24 10.96 9.13
C SER A 526 24.38 11.04 8.12
N LYS A 527 25.58 11.39 8.60
CA LYS A 527 26.83 11.35 7.83
C LYS A 527 27.27 9.89 7.66
N VAL A 528 27.91 9.58 6.52
CA VAL A 528 28.29 8.21 6.10
C VAL A 528 29.08 7.48 7.20
N GLY A 529 28.65 6.27 7.59
CA GLY A 529 29.37 5.46 8.60
C GLY A 529 28.65 4.24 9.14
N VAL A 530 27.67 4.41 10.05
CA VAL A 530 27.13 3.27 10.85
C VAL A 530 25.60 3.09 10.73
N GLY A 531 24.83 4.15 10.52
CA GLY A 531 23.38 4.05 10.28
C GLY A 531 22.91 5.09 9.27
N LYS A 532 21.89 4.72 8.49
CA LYS A 532 21.42 5.49 7.34
C LYS A 532 20.07 6.10 7.67
N TYR A 533 20.12 7.21 8.42
CA TYR A 533 18.94 7.89 8.92
C TYR A 533 18.57 9.07 8.04
N PHE A 534 17.30 9.13 7.66
CA PHE A 534 16.65 10.34 7.15
C PHE A 534 15.65 10.83 8.19
N CYS A 535 15.63 12.13 8.47
CA CYS A 535 14.77 12.73 9.47
C CYS A 535 13.97 13.89 8.88
N LEU A 536 12.67 13.92 9.15
CA LEU A 536 11.80 15.06 8.93
C LEU A 536 11.45 15.71 10.26
N SER A 537 11.75 17.00 10.38
CA SER A 537 11.53 17.82 11.56
C SER A 537 10.48 18.89 11.29
N ASN A 538 9.80 19.33 12.35
CA ASN A 538 8.93 20.51 12.29
C ASN A 538 9.68 21.84 12.59
N SER A 539 10.94 21.75 13.02
CA SER A 539 11.79 22.90 13.37
C SER A 539 13.18 22.75 12.74
N GLY A 540 13.77 23.89 12.34
CA GLY A 540 15.19 23.95 11.97
C GLY A 540 16.07 24.40 13.12
N ARG A 541 17.30 24.84 12.77
CA ARG A 541 18.35 25.30 13.69
C ARG A 541 18.41 26.82 13.87
N GLU A 542 17.36 27.56 13.55
CA GLU A 542 17.26 28.96 13.92
C GLU A 542 17.26 29.14 15.44
N ARG A 543 18.08 30.06 15.97
CA ARG A 543 18.24 30.25 17.42
C ARG A 543 16.93 30.52 18.14
N TYR A 544 16.00 31.27 17.54
CA TYR A 544 14.73 31.59 18.19
C TYR A 544 13.83 30.35 18.35
N LEU A 545 13.95 29.35 17.47
CA LEU A 545 13.18 28.10 17.52
C LEU A 545 13.61 27.18 18.67
N SER A 546 14.75 27.44 19.31
CA SER A 546 15.17 26.66 20.49
C SER A 546 14.13 26.74 21.61
N ASN A 547 13.39 27.84 21.71
CA ASN A 547 12.39 28.07 22.75
C ASN A 547 10.98 27.52 22.41
N TYR A 548 10.79 26.98 21.20
CA TYR A 548 9.49 26.48 20.76
C TYR A 548 9.40 24.97 20.92
N PRO A 549 8.23 24.41 21.25
CA PRO A 549 7.97 22.99 21.10
C PRO A 549 8.30 22.50 19.70
N SER A 550 9.02 21.39 19.60
CA SER A 550 9.47 20.86 18.31
C SER A 550 9.73 19.36 18.38
N GLY A 551 9.74 18.71 17.23
CA GLY A 551 10.04 17.29 17.15
C GLY A 551 10.40 16.83 15.75
N VAL A 552 10.82 15.57 15.69
CA VAL A 552 11.44 14.93 14.54
C VAL A 552 11.03 13.47 14.49
N VAL A 553 10.82 13.01 13.26
CA VAL A 553 10.64 11.61 12.92
C VAL A 553 11.76 11.20 11.98
N CYS A 554 12.56 10.23 12.40
CA CYS A 554 13.67 9.67 11.64
C CYS A 554 13.38 8.22 11.26
N ILE A 555 13.79 7.84 10.06
CA ILE A 555 13.71 6.48 9.54
C ILE A 555 15.11 5.99 9.19
N GLU A 556 15.42 4.74 9.55
CA GLU A 556 16.62 4.06 9.09
C GLU A 556 16.36 3.39 7.74
N ASN A 557 16.45 4.18 6.67
CA ASN A 557 16.17 3.73 5.32
C ASN A 557 17.33 4.13 4.39
N GLU A 558 18.06 3.13 3.92
CA GLU A 558 19.22 3.30 3.05
C GLU A 558 18.88 4.02 1.75
N ALA A 559 17.75 3.69 1.13
CA ALA A 559 17.38 4.23 -0.17
C ALA A 559 17.08 5.73 -0.08
N VAL A 560 16.26 6.13 0.89
CA VAL A 560 15.97 7.55 1.17
C VAL A 560 17.23 8.30 1.60
N HIS A 561 18.04 7.71 2.48
CA HIS A 561 19.30 8.30 2.91
C HIS A 561 20.24 8.57 1.73
N ASN A 562 20.38 7.61 0.82
CA ASN A 562 21.21 7.76 -0.37
C ASN A 562 20.69 8.87 -1.30
N ILE A 563 19.36 9.01 -1.46
CA ILE A 563 18.76 10.10 -2.25
C ILE A 563 19.11 11.46 -1.63
N PHE A 564 18.84 11.66 -0.34
CA PHE A 564 19.11 12.94 0.33
C PHE A 564 20.60 13.23 0.48
N SER A 565 21.47 12.22 0.50
CA SER A 565 22.93 12.41 0.48
C SER A 565 23.40 13.11 -0.80
N LYS A 566 22.74 12.89 -1.95
CA LYS A 566 23.02 13.62 -3.20
C LYS A 566 22.67 15.11 -3.09
N TYR A 567 21.77 15.48 -2.18
CA TYR A 567 21.28 16.83 -1.96
C TYR A 567 21.87 17.50 -0.70
N ALA A 568 22.90 16.89 -0.13
CA ALA A 568 23.65 17.40 1.00
C ALA A 568 25.15 17.22 0.75
N THR A 569 25.63 17.56 -0.45
CA THR A 569 27.04 17.41 -0.83
C THR A 569 27.94 18.38 -0.05
N ASP A 570 29.25 18.14 -0.05
CA ASP A 570 30.23 18.99 0.62
C ASP A 570 30.23 20.42 0.05
N GLU A 571 29.94 20.58 -1.25
CA GLU A 571 29.91 21.88 -1.94
C GLU A 571 28.81 22.81 -1.42
N ILE A 572 27.69 22.24 -0.99
CA ILE A 572 26.50 22.97 -0.51
C ILE A 572 26.37 22.92 1.01
N THR A 573 27.34 22.33 1.70
CA THR A 573 27.35 22.13 3.15
C THR A 573 28.51 22.89 3.77
N GLN A 574 28.26 23.57 4.90
CA GLN A 574 29.35 24.06 5.73
C GLN A 574 29.98 22.88 6.47
N THR A 575 30.96 22.24 5.82
CA THR A 575 31.60 21.04 6.34
C THR A 575 32.51 21.34 7.52
N CYS A 576 32.58 20.40 8.47
CA CYS A 576 33.55 20.46 9.54
C CYS A 576 34.94 20.02 9.07
N PRO A 577 36.03 20.64 9.57
CA PRO A 577 37.41 20.31 9.21
C PRO A 577 37.84 18.87 9.52
#